data_AF-A0A5R1P3S5-F1
#
_entry.id   AF-A0A5R1P3S5-F1
#
_cell.length_a   1.000
_cell.length_b   1.000
_cell.length_c   1.000
_cell.angle_alpha   90.00
_cell.angle_beta   90.00
_cell.angle_gamma   90.00
#
_symmetry.space_group_name_H-M   'P 1'
#
loop_
_entity.id
_entity.type
_entity.pdbx_description
1 polymer ?
#
loop_
_entity_poly.entity_id
_entity_poly.type
_entity_poly.pdbx_seq_one_letter_code
_entity_poly.pdbx_strand_id
1 'polypeptide(L)'
;MATEIPNVIVGVDATFNKSVCLDLESYLIRMLAGDGFYRVLNRNDGITEADYYDRGRYRETFREVFDELRRDGVFTRSIPEIENSDLFKLSPFKALSQDQAVAVDGILEGLFQDLEAGTDSTIVVQGDPGTGKTVVAIYLLKLLVDIAASTPGEHVDSDSLFSEFFVPGYRELLTDIRIGLVVPQQSLRESIKKVFRKTPGLRPEMVMTAFEVGFAEEDFDLLIVDESHRLNQRANQPSGVQNKNFSVITQKLFGSDDKTKTQLDWITAKSKHQIFLLDAAQSVRPADVPPELLTGLVRQAKLSRRHHPLMSQMRVQAGSDYVACVRRILDTTTTSTLPPAELFEGYDFRMFDSVSEMRAEIRRKDAAVGLSRLLAGYAWAWKTKTDKTLYDIEIDGCQLRWNSTQTDWIASPKSVDEVGSIHTVQGYDLNYAGVIIGPDLRFDPVAGKLVIDRGSYFDKKGKENNPVLGKTYTDDDLLRFITNIYAVLLTRGIRGTYVFVCDPALRAYLRGFIPIAV
;
A
#
# COMPACT_ATOMS: atom_id res chain seq x y z
N MET A 1 -29.37 24.55 16.69
CA MET A 1 -29.33 25.63 15.68
C MET A 1 -29.34 24.95 14.33
N ALA A 2 -30.36 25.20 13.51
CA ALA A 2 -30.40 24.67 12.16
C ALA A 2 -29.20 25.24 11.40
N THR A 3 -28.28 24.38 10.97
CA THR A 3 -27.19 24.76 10.08
C THR A 3 -27.85 25.21 8.78
N GLU A 4 -27.88 26.52 8.51
CA GLU A 4 -28.29 27.01 7.19
C GLU A 4 -27.38 26.32 6.16
N ILE A 5 -27.99 25.61 5.20
CA ILE A 5 -27.27 25.03 4.08
C ILE A 5 -27.12 26.17 3.07
N PRO A 6 -25.93 26.78 2.96
CA PRO A 6 -25.80 28.05 2.24
C PRO A 6 -25.93 27.86 0.72
N ASN A 7 -25.65 26.66 0.21
CA ASN A 7 -25.68 26.33 -1.21
C ASN A 7 -26.27 24.94 -1.42
N VAL A 8 -27.22 24.81 -2.34
CA VAL A 8 -27.80 23.53 -2.80
C VAL A 8 -27.61 23.45 -4.31
N ILE A 9 -27.01 22.35 -4.78
CA ILE A 9 -26.85 22.06 -6.20
C ILE A 9 -27.80 20.91 -6.55
N VAL A 10 -28.64 21.11 -7.57
CA VAL A 10 -29.60 20.11 -8.03
C VAL A 10 -29.28 19.76 -9.48
N GLY A 11 -28.85 18.51 -9.70
CA GLY A 11 -28.69 17.93 -11.04
C GLY A 11 -29.95 17.15 -11.43
N VAL A 12 -30.43 17.36 -12.66
CA VAL A 12 -31.58 16.63 -13.20
C VAL A 12 -31.20 16.08 -14.57
N ASP A 13 -31.33 14.76 -14.74
CA ASP A 13 -31.12 14.07 -16.00
C ASP A 13 -32.26 13.06 -16.21
N ALA A 14 -32.94 13.14 -17.35
CA ALA A 14 -34.09 12.29 -17.66
C ALA A 14 -33.73 10.82 -17.89
N THR A 15 -32.44 10.51 -18.05
CA THR A 15 -31.92 9.16 -18.25
C THR A 15 -31.50 8.47 -16.95
N PHE A 16 -31.40 9.21 -15.85
CA PHE A 16 -30.91 8.66 -14.58
C PHE A 16 -32.01 7.89 -13.84
N ASN A 17 -31.64 6.72 -13.33
CA ASN A 17 -32.44 5.93 -12.40
C ASN A 17 -31.76 5.90 -11.01
N LYS A 18 -32.38 5.24 -10.01
CA LYS A 18 -31.82 5.16 -8.64
C LYS A 18 -30.35 4.72 -8.63
N SER A 19 -30.00 3.69 -9.40
CA SER A 19 -28.63 3.16 -9.47
C SER A 19 -27.63 4.16 -10.05
N VAL A 20 -28.01 4.88 -11.12
CA VAL A 20 -27.15 5.92 -11.71
C VAL A 20 -26.94 7.07 -10.72
N CYS A 21 -27.99 7.51 -10.02
CA CYS A 21 -27.90 8.57 -9.02
C CYS A 21 -26.97 8.20 -7.86
N LEU A 22 -27.06 6.96 -7.35
CA LEU A 22 -26.18 6.47 -6.28
C LEU A 22 -24.72 6.33 -6.72
N ASP A 23 -24.47 5.93 -7.97
CA ASP A 23 -23.10 5.87 -8.53
C ASP A 23 -22.54 7.29 -8.75
N LEU A 24 -23.35 8.24 -9.22
CA LEU A 24 -22.93 9.64 -9.33
C LEU A 24 -22.63 10.25 -7.95
N GLU A 25 -23.48 10.00 -6.95
CA GLU A 25 -23.25 10.43 -5.58
C GLU A 25 -21.93 9.86 -5.04
N SER A 26 -21.74 8.55 -5.15
CA SER A 26 -20.50 7.87 -4.74
C SER A 26 -19.28 8.43 -5.48
N TYR A 27 -19.41 8.72 -6.78
CA TYR A 27 -18.38 9.36 -7.59
C TYR A 27 -18.04 10.76 -7.07
N LEU A 28 -19.02 11.64 -6.87
CA LEU A 28 -18.79 13.00 -6.41
C LEU A 28 -18.23 13.06 -4.99
N ILE A 29 -18.69 12.20 -4.07
CA ILE A 29 -18.15 12.07 -2.71
C ILE A 29 -16.65 11.73 -2.77
N ARG A 30 -16.29 10.73 -3.60
CA ARG A 30 -14.89 10.34 -3.82
C ARG A 30 -14.05 11.48 -4.36
N MET A 31 -14.55 12.19 -5.37
CA MET A 31 -13.85 13.30 -5.98
C MET A 31 -13.66 14.46 -4.99
N LEU A 32 -14.69 14.80 -4.20
CA LEU A 32 -14.63 15.87 -3.19
C LEU A 32 -13.66 15.53 -2.07
N ALA A 33 -13.68 14.27 -1.60
CA ALA A 33 -12.74 13.78 -0.60
C ALA A 33 -11.29 13.89 -1.10
N GLY A 34 -11.03 13.54 -2.36
CA GLY A 34 -9.70 13.61 -2.97
C GLY A 34 -9.22 15.02 -3.30
N ASP A 35 -10.12 15.93 -3.68
CA ASP A 35 -9.79 17.35 -3.89
C ASP A 35 -9.32 18.00 -2.57
N GLY A 36 -10.04 17.72 -1.47
CA GLY A 36 -9.66 18.10 -0.11
C GLY A 36 -9.88 19.58 0.23
N PHE A 37 -10.45 20.37 -0.70
CA PHE A 37 -10.87 21.74 -0.44
C PHE A 37 -12.02 21.77 0.58
N TYR A 38 -13.07 20.98 0.34
CA TYR A 38 -14.16 20.78 1.29
C TYR A 38 -13.89 19.66 2.30
N ARG A 39 -14.59 19.72 3.43
CA ARG A 39 -14.68 18.60 4.37
C ARG A 39 -15.93 17.79 4.05
N VAL A 40 -15.74 16.56 3.58
CA VAL A 40 -16.84 15.61 3.32
C VAL A 40 -17.43 15.16 4.65
N LEU A 41 -18.75 15.27 4.80
CA LEU A 41 -19.49 14.89 6.02
C LEU A 41 -20.13 13.50 5.93
N ASN A 42 -20.16 12.90 4.75
CA ASN A 42 -20.76 11.60 4.48
C ASN A 42 -20.13 10.47 5.33
N ARG A 43 -20.89 9.39 5.49
CA ARG A 43 -20.39 8.09 5.96
C ARG A 43 -19.78 7.31 4.79
N ASN A 44 -19.13 6.18 5.10
CA ASN A 44 -18.54 5.33 4.07
C ASN A 44 -19.35 4.07 3.72
N ASP A 45 -20.39 3.73 4.48
CA ASP A 45 -21.21 2.52 4.30
C ASP A 45 -22.07 2.56 3.02
N GLY A 46 -22.53 3.73 2.60
CA GLY A 46 -23.34 3.90 1.38
C GLY A 46 -22.57 3.95 0.07
N ILE A 47 -21.25 3.75 0.09
CA ILE A 47 -20.40 3.92 -1.11
C ILE A 47 -20.35 2.62 -1.89
N THR A 48 -20.89 2.65 -3.09
CA THR A 48 -21.05 1.46 -3.92
C THR A 48 -20.25 1.55 -5.22
N GLU A 49 -19.83 0.40 -5.73
CA GLU A 49 -19.40 0.26 -7.12
C GLU A 49 -20.41 -0.63 -7.85
N ALA A 50 -21.59 -0.09 -8.12
CA ALA A 50 -22.65 -0.84 -8.79
C ALA A 50 -22.30 -1.07 -10.27
N ASP A 51 -22.47 -2.30 -10.75
CA ASP A 51 -22.46 -2.61 -12.18
C ASP A 51 -23.90 -2.63 -12.69
N TYR A 52 -24.21 -1.78 -13.66
CA TYR A 52 -25.57 -1.59 -14.18
C TYR A 52 -25.55 -1.26 -15.68
N TYR A 53 -26.70 -1.44 -16.32
CA TYR A 53 -26.85 -1.29 -17.77
C TYR A 53 -26.37 0.09 -18.26
N ASP A 54 -25.55 0.11 -19.31
CA ASP A 54 -25.00 1.29 -19.97
C ASP A 54 -24.10 2.20 -19.08
N ARG A 55 -23.56 1.66 -17.97
CA ARG A 55 -22.69 2.38 -17.03
C ARG A 55 -21.52 3.13 -17.68
N GLY A 56 -20.94 2.56 -18.74
CA GLY A 56 -19.85 3.20 -19.49
C GLY A 56 -20.24 4.57 -20.04
N ARG A 57 -21.45 4.67 -20.61
CA ARG A 57 -21.99 5.93 -21.13
C ARG A 57 -22.25 6.94 -20.00
N TYR A 58 -22.83 6.50 -18.88
CA TYR A 58 -23.07 7.39 -17.73
C TYR A 58 -21.78 7.93 -17.13
N ARG A 59 -20.68 7.15 -17.13
CA ARG A 59 -19.37 7.65 -16.66
C ARG A 59 -18.82 8.79 -17.52
N GLU A 60 -19.17 8.87 -18.81
CA GLU A 60 -18.82 10.03 -19.63
C GLU A 60 -19.58 11.27 -19.14
N THR A 61 -20.89 11.14 -18.90
CA THR A 61 -21.73 12.20 -18.33
C THR A 61 -21.23 12.63 -16.94
N PHE A 62 -20.72 11.72 -16.11
CA PHE A 62 -20.16 12.08 -14.79
C PHE A 62 -18.95 13.00 -14.90
N ARG A 63 -18.13 12.86 -15.95
CA ARG A 63 -16.99 13.74 -16.21
C ARG A 63 -17.46 15.13 -16.64
N GLU A 64 -18.52 15.20 -17.46
CA GLU A 64 -19.13 16.47 -17.86
C GLU A 64 -19.69 17.21 -16.64
N VAL A 65 -20.41 16.50 -15.78
CA VAL A 65 -20.91 17.02 -14.49
C VAL A 65 -19.75 17.51 -13.62
N PHE A 66 -18.67 16.74 -13.51
CA PHE A 66 -17.48 17.15 -12.77
C PHE A 66 -16.87 18.45 -13.32
N ASP A 67 -16.72 18.55 -14.64
CA ASP A 67 -16.12 19.73 -15.29
C ASP A 67 -17.00 20.98 -15.15
N GLU A 68 -18.33 20.81 -15.12
CA GLU A 68 -19.26 21.89 -14.77
C GLU A 68 -19.10 22.33 -13.32
N LEU A 69 -19.15 21.39 -12.37
CA LEU A 69 -18.95 21.69 -10.95
C LEU A 69 -17.58 22.33 -10.68
N ARG A 70 -16.55 21.95 -11.44
CA ARG A 70 -15.22 22.57 -11.37
C ARG A 70 -15.25 24.01 -11.88
N ARG A 71 -15.94 24.30 -12.99
CA ARG A 71 -16.13 25.68 -13.48
C ARG A 71 -16.87 26.55 -12.47
N ASP A 72 -17.80 25.97 -11.73
CA ASP A 72 -18.56 26.65 -10.68
C ASP A 72 -17.80 26.78 -9.34
N GLY A 73 -16.55 26.31 -9.29
CA GLY A 73 -15.68 26.45 -8.11
C GLY A 73 -15.92 25.41 -7.00
N VAL A 74 -16.66 24.34 -7.28
CA VAL A 74 -16.84 23.21 -6.34
C VAL A 74 -15.55 22.38 -6.24
N PHE A 75 -14.81 22.24 -7.34
CA PHE A 75 -13.52 21.56 -7.38
C PHE A 75 -12.39 22.53 -7.69
N THR A 76 -11.24 22.32 -7.05
CA THR A 76 -10.04 23.15 -7.27
C THR A 76 -9.05 22.48 -8.23
N ARG A 77 -9.18 21.16 -8.42
CA ARG A 77 -8.27 20.31 -9.19
C ARG A 77 -9.01 19.60 -10.32
N SER A 78 -8.24 19.17 -11.31
CA SER A 78 -8.71 18.28 -12.38
C SER A 78 -8.91 16.84 -11.87
N ILE A 79 -9.66 16.03 -12.61
CA ILE A 79 -9.83 14.60 -12.31
C ILE A 79 -8.47 13.89 -12.14
N PRO A 80 -7.50 14.02 -13.07
CA PRO A 80 -6.20 13.36 -12.92
C PRO A 80 -5.42 13.84 -11.69
N GLU A 81 -5.49 15.12 -11.32
CA GLU A 81 -4.83 15.63 -10.12
C GLU A 81 -5.44 15.07 -8.83
N ILE A 82 -6.77 14.92 -8.80
CA ILE A 82 -7.49 14.33 -7.67
C ILE A 82 -7.18 12.84 -7.55
N GLU A 83 -7.36 12.08 -8.63
CA GLU A 83 -7.16 10.62 -8.65
C GLU A 83 -5.72 10.22 -8.27
N ASN A 84 -4.76 11.10 -8.60
CA ASN A 84 -3.35 10.89 -8.28
C ASN A 84 -2.98 11.23 -6.82
N SER A 85 -3.86 11.92 -6.08
CA SER A 85 -3.60 12.37 -4.71
C SER A 85 -3.72 11.27 -3.65
N ASP A 86 -2.95 11.37 -2.56
CA ASP A 86 -3.07 10.49 -1.40
C ASP A 86 -4.48 10.55 -0.78
N LEU A 87 -5.10 11.74 -0.78
CA LEU A 87 -6.45 11.95 -0.24
C LEU A 87 -7.48 11.11 -0.98
N PHE A 88 -7.32 10.90 -2.29
CA PHE A 88 -8.19 10.05 -3.07
C PHE A 88 -7.83 8.57 -2.94
N LYS A 89 -6.55 8.23 -3.10
CA LYS A 89 -6.07 6.84 -3.12
C LYS A 89 -6.29 6.10 -1.81
N LEU A 90 -6.13 6.81 -0.68
CA LEU A 90 -6.28 6.30 0.68
C LEU A 90 -7.60 6.74 1.33
N SER A 91 -8.53 7.28 0.54
CA SER A 91 -9.81 7.77 1.06
C SER A 91 -10.60 6.63 1.71
N PRO A 92 -11.17 6.82 2.91
CA PRO A 92 -12.16 5.90 3.47
C PRO A 92 -13.43 5.82 2.63
N PHE A 93 -13.63 6.78 1.72
CA PHE A 93 -14.79 6.87 0.84
C PHE A 93 -14.58 6.14 -0.49
N LYS A 94 -13.59 5.26 -0.58
CA LYS A 94 -13.38 4.44 -1.78
C LYS A 94 -14.34 3.26 -1.73
N ALA A 95 -14.95 2.96 -2.88
CA ALA A 95 -15.75 1.74 -3.00
C ALA A 95 -14.83 0.53 -2.83
N LEU A 96 -15.29 -0.45 -2.04
CA LEU A 96 -14.60 -1.71 -1.86
C LEU A 96 -14.88 -2.63 -3.05
N SER A 97 -13.88 -3.44 -3.43
CA SER A 97 -14.14 -4.58 -4.31
C SER A 97 -14.95 -5.65 -3.57
N GLN A 98 -15.56 -6.58 -4.31
CA GLN A 98 -16.39 -7.64 -3.72
C GLN A 98 -15.64 -8.47 -2.66
N ASP A 99 -14.39 -8.87 -2.94
CA ASP A 99 -13.57 -9.61 -1.98
C ASP A 99 -13.17 -8.79 -0.75
N GLN A 100 -12.97 -7.48 -0.91
CA GLN A 100 -12.74 -6.57 0.21
C GLN A 100 -13.99 -6.41 1.07
N ALA A 101 -15.16 -6.28 0.46
CA ALA A 101 -16.43 -6.17 1.17
C ALA A 101 -16.69 -7.44 2.01
N VAL A 102 -16.52 -8.62 1.40
CA VAL A 102 -16.63 -9.92 2.11
C VAL A 102 -15.59 -10.04 3.24
N ALA A 103 -14.38 -9.54 3.04
CA ALA A 103 -13.38 -9.53 4.10
C ALA A 103 -13.78 -8.59 5.25
N VAL A 104 -14.21 -7.36 4.97
CA VAL A 104 -14.66 -6.40 5.99
C VAL A 104 -15.85 -6.94 6.77
N ASP A 105 -16.82 -7.53 6.08
CA ASP A 105 -18.00 -8.15 6.66
C ASP A 105 -17.62 -9.26 7.68
N GLY A 106 -16.86 -10.26 7.24
CA GLY A 106 -16.42 -11.35 8.13
C GLY A 106 -15.49 -10.88 9.26
N ILE A 107 -14.73 -9.78 9.07
CA ILE A 107 -13.95 -9.16 10.15
C ILE A 107 -14.87 -8.56 11.20
N LEU A 108 -15.93 -7.84 10.79
CA LEU A 108 -16.90 -7.24 11.70
C LEU A 108 -17.70 -8.31 12.45
N GLU A 109 -18.26 -9.30 11.75
CA GLU A 109 -18.97 -10.43 12.37
C GLU A 109 -18.09 -11.07 13.45
N GLY A 110 -16.86 -11.40 13.09
CA GLY A 110 -15.92 -12.02 14.00
C GLY A 110 -15.58 -11.13 15.19
N LEU A 111 -15.25 -9.85 14.94
CA LEU A 111 -14.85 -8.92 16.00
C LEU A 111 -15.98 -8.70 17.00
N PHE A 112 -17.22 -8.51 16.53
CA PHE A 112 -18.36 -8.31 17.42
C PHE A 112 -18.67 -9.56 18.24
N GLN A 113 -18.55 -10.76 17.67
CA GLN A 113 -18.65 -12.01 18.44
C GLN A 113 -17.63 -12.07 19.57
N ASP A 114 -16.38 -11.64 19.33
CA ASP A 114 -15.34 -11.64 20.35
C ASP A 114 -15.58 -10.57 21.43
N LEU A 115 -16.07 -9.38 21.02
CA LEU A 115 -16.44 -8.30 21.93
C LEU A 115 -17.59 -8.72 22.86
N GLU A 116 -18.60 -9.39 22.33
CA GLU A 116 -19.71 -9.95 23.12
C GLU A 116 -19.23 -11.05 24.08
N ALA A 117 -18.31 -11.90 23.63
CA ALA A 117 -17.74 -12.97 24.44
C ALA A 117 -16.70 -12.48 25.46
N GLY A 118 -16.20 -11.25 25.33
CA GLY A 118 -15.12 -10.70 26.15
C GLY A 118 -13.78 -11.44 25.97
N THR A 119 -13.51 -11.95 24.76
CA THR A 119 -12.32 -12.75 24.45
C THR A 119 -11.33 -11.98 23.57
N ASP A 120 -10.04 -12.16 23.82
CA ASP A 120 -9.00 -11.63 22.93
C ASP A 120 -9.02 -12.32 21.56
N SER A 121 -8.68 -11.59 20.50
CA SER A 121 -8.68 -12.18 19.16
C SER A 121 -7.63 -11.61 18.22
N THR A 122 -7.17 -12.47 17.31
CA THR A 122 -6.21 -12.13 16.27
C THR A 122 -6.80 -12.49 14.91
N ILE A 123 -7.00 -11.46 14.09
CA ILE A 123 -7.52 -11.54 12.74
C ILE A 123 -6.39 -11.21 11.76
N VAL A 124 -6.33 -11.93 10.64
CA VAL A 124 -5.32 -11.72 9.60
C VAL A 124 -5.99 -11.45 8.27
N VAL A 125 -5.69 -10.28 7.70
CA VAL A 125 -6.02 -9.93 6.32
C VAL A 125 -4.76 -10.12 5.48
N GLN A 126 -4.80 -11.09 4.57
CA GLN A 126 -3.64 -11.42 3.73
C GLN A 126 -3.93 -11.05 2.29
N GLY A 127 -3.04 -10.28 1.66
CA GLY A 127 -3.21 -9.95 0.25
C GLY A 127 -1.90 -9.54 -0.41
N ASP A 128 -1.87 -9.66 -1.73
CA ASP A 128 -0.75 -9.29 -2.56
C ASP A 128 -0.58 -7.76 -2.70
N PRO A 129 0.54 -7.28 -3.29
CA PRO A 129 0.78 -5.86 -3.44
C PRO A 129 -0.30 -5.21 -4.32
N GLY A 130 -1.13 -4.32 -3.77
CA GLY A 130 -2.16 -3.63 -4.56
C GLY A 130 -3.58 -4.20 -4.46
N THR A 131 -3.78 -5.22 -3.62
CA THR A 131 -5.13 -5.69 -3.23
C THR A 131 -5.88 -4.73 -2.29
N GLY A 132 -5.33 -3.54 -2.04
CA GLY A 132 -5.97 -2.48 -1.26
C GLY A 132 -6.04 -2.72 0.26
N LYS A 133 -5.13 -3.51 0.85
CA LYS A 133 -5.02 -3.71 2.31
C LYS A 133 -5.14 -2.42 3.12
N THR A 134 -4.34 -1.39 2.82
CA THR A 134 -4.40 -0.09 3.50
C THR A 134 -5.78 0.57 3.40
N VAL A 135 -6.45 0.45 2.24
CA VAL A 135 -7.82 0.95 2.06
C VAL A 135 -8.79 0.20 2.96
N VAL A 136 -8.69 -1.14 3.02
CA VAL A 136 -9.49 -1.97 3.94
C VAL A 136 -9.27 -1.55 5.40
N ALA A 137 -8.03 -1.32 5.83
CA ALA A 137 -7.73 -0.87 7.20
C ALA A 137 -8.38 0.49 7.52
N ILE A 138 -8.26 1.47 6.63
CA ILE A 138 -8.82 2.81 6.81
C ILE A 138 -10.35 2.79 6.75
N TYR A 139 -10.92 2.03 5.81
CA TYR A 139 -12.35 1.86 5.64
C TYR A 139 -12.97 1.21 6.88
N LEU A 140 -12.40 0.11 7.36
CA LEU A 140 -12.86 -0.60 8.56
C LEU A 140 -12.82 0.31 9.79
N LEU A 141 -11.72 1.05 9.99
CA LEU A 141 -11.61 1.99 11.11
C LEU A 141 -12.69 3.06 11.06
N LYS A 142 -12.92 3.64 9.87
CA LYS A 142 -13.99 4.65 9.69
C LYS A 142 -15.36 4.06 9.94
N LEU A 143 -15.61 2.84 9.46
CA LEU A 143 -16.88 2.15 9.64
C LEU A 143 -17.16 1.87 11.13
N LEU A 144 -16.17 1.37 11.88
CA LEU A 144 -16.28 1.19 13.34
C LEU A 144 -16.58 2.50 14.07
N VAL A 145 -15.91 3.60 13.68
CA VAL A 145 -16.17 4.93 14.24
C VAL A 145 -17.59 5.42 13.92
N ASP A 146 -18.09 5.15 12.71
CA ASP A 146 -19.45 5.52 12.31
C ASP A 146 -20.51 4.69 13.03
N ILE A 147 -20.29 3.38 13.21
CA ILE A 147 -21.18 2.52 14.00
C ILE A 147 -21.24 3.02 15.45
N ALA A 148 -20.09 3.32 16.07
CA ALA A 148 -20.03 3.86 17.43
C ALA A 148 -20.74 5.21 17.58
N ALA A 149 -20.70 6.05 16.54
CA ALA A 149 -21.32 7.38 16.51
C ALA A 149 -22.80 7.39 16.07
N SER A 150 -23.31 6.26 15.57
CA SER A 150 -24.68 6.16 15.01
C SER A 150 -25.75 6.51 16.04
N THR A 151 -26.83 7.17 15.62
CA THR A 151 -27.94 7.54 16.53
C THR A 151 -29.07 6.50 16.55
N PRO A 152 -29.72 6.25 17.69
CA PRO A 152 -30.82 5.28 17.75
C PRO A 152 -31.99 5.78 16.88
N GLY A 153 -32.43 4.96 15.93
CA GLY A 153 -33.52 5.28 15.00
C GLY A 153 -33.09 5.99 13.71
N GLU A 154 -31.79 6.23 13.52
CA GLU A 154 -31.24 6.70 12.25
C GLU A 154 -31.42 5.62 11.19
N HIS A 155 -32.15 5.94 10.11
CA HIS A 155 -32.37 5.00 9.02
C HIS A 155 -31.12 4.93 8.14
N VAL A 156 -30.36 3.86 8.29
CA VAL A 156 -29.38 3.45 7.28
C VAL A 156 -30.14 2.84 6.11
N ASP A 157 -29.74 3.15 4.88
CA ASP A 157 -30.33 2.53 3.69
C ASP A 157 -30.17 1.00 3.82
N SER A 158 -31.27 0.26 3.78
CA SER A 158 -31.24 -1.21 3.86
C SER A 158 -30.47 -1.84 2.71
N ASP A 159 -30.27 -1.10 1.60
CA ASP A 159 -29.47 -1.53 0.46
C ASP A 159 -27.95 -1.36 0.71
N SER A 160 -27.53 -0.75 1.83
CA SER A 160 -26.12 -0.60 2.23
C SER A 160 -25.51 -1.92 2.71
N LEU A 161 -24.31 -2.23 2.22
CA LEU A 161 -23.59 -3.49 2.46
C LEU A 161 -23.40 -3.84 3.94
N PHE A 162 -23.33 -2.83 4.81
CA PHE A 162 -22.99 -3.00 6.23
C PHE A 162 -24.12 -2.53 7.16
N SER A 163 -25.33 -2.35 6.63
CA SER A 163 -26.47 -1.81 7.37
C SER A 163 -26.83 -2.62 8.62
N GLU A 164 -26.59 -3.93 8.62
CA GLU A 164 -26.85 -4.82 9.75
C GLU A 164 -26.01 -4.49 11.00
N PHE A 165 -24.84 -3.88 10.85
CA PHE A 165 -24.00 -3.49 11.98
C PHE A 165 -24.41 -2.16 12.64
N PHE A 166 -25.41 -1.46 12.09
CA PHE A 166 -25.92 -0.19 12.62
C PHE A 166 -27.16 -0.36 13.52
N VAL A 167 -27.47 -1.59 13.94
CA VAL A 167 -28.57 -1.87 14.86
C VAL A 167 -28.16 -1.69 16.34
N PRO A 168 -29.12 -1.47 17.25
CA PRO A 168 -28.85 -1.45 18.68
C PRO A 168 -28.18 -2.75 19.14
N GLY A 169 -27.15 -2.67 19.98
CA GLY A 169 -26.29 -3.78 20.41
C GLY A 169 -24.83 -3.56 20.01
N TYR A 170 -24.57 -3.38 18.71
CA TYR A 170 -23.21 -3.21 18.19
C TYR A 170 -22.58 -1.89 18.61
N ARG A 171 -23.36 -0.81 18.67
CA ARG A 171 -22.89 0.51 19.11
C ARG A 171 -22.38 0.47 20.55
N GLU A 172 -23.12 -0.20 21.44
CA GLU A 172 -22.79 -0.31 22.86
C GLU A 172 -21.45 -1.03 23.06
N LEU A 173 -21.17 -2.05 22.24
CA LEU A 173 -19.89 -2.76 22.23
C LEU A 173 -18.70 -1.89 21.77
N LEU A 174 -18.95 -0.84 20.99
CA LEU A 174 -17.92 0.11 20.52
C LEU A 174 -17.88 1.42 21.34
N THR A 175 -18.66 1.54 22.41
CA THR A 175 -18.65 2.75 23.23
C THR A 175 -17.34 2.82 24.03
N ASP A 176 -16.65 3.96 23.95
CA ASP A 176 -15.36 4.23 24.62
C ASP A 176 -14.20 3.28 24.28
N ILE A 177 -14.32 2.49 23.21
CA ILE A 177 -13.21 1.62 22.80
C ILE A 177 -12.03 2.42 22.26
N ARG A 178 -10.83 2.00 22.64
CA ARG A 178 -9.59 2.63 22.19
C ARG A 178 -9.02 1.89 20.99
N ILE A 179 -9.16 2.50 19.82
CA ILE A 179 -8.66 1.95 18.54
C ILE A 179 -7.40 2.69 18.07
N GLY A 180 -6.40 1.93 17.63
CA GLY A 180 -5.20 2.44 16.97
C GLY A 180 -4.94 1.78 15.61
N LEU A 181 -4.36 2.56 14.68
CA LEU A 181 -3.86 2.10 13.38
C LEU A 181 -2.33 2.21 13.35
N VAL A 182 -1.64 1.08 13.41
CA VAL A 182 -0.19 1.01 13.40
C VAL A 182 0.31 0.92 11.96
N VAL A 183 1.18 1.85 11.56
CA VAL A 183 1.76 1.93 10.22
C VAL A 183 3.27 2.10 10.34
N PRO A 184 4.08 1.03 10.17
CA PRO A 184 5.54 1.10 10.32
C PRO A 184 6.20 2.11 9.36
N GLN A 185 5.72 2.15 8.12
CA GLN A 185 6.29 2.97 7.04
C GLN A 185 5.97 4.46 7.24
N GLN A 186 7.01 5.29 7.39
CA GLN A 186 6.86 6.72 7.69
C GLN A 186 6.09 7.50 6.63
N SER A 187 6.45 7.37 5.34
CA SER A 187 5.80 8.12 4.27
C SER A 187 4.29 7.82 4.19
N LEU A 188 3.93 6.53 4.23
CA LEU A 188 2.54 6.09 4.22
C LEU A 188 1.79 6.60 5.47
N ARG A 189 2.42 6.51 6.65
CA ARG A 189 1.85 7.01 7.90
C ARG A 189 1.51 8.50 7.83
N GLU A 190 2.40 9.34 7.27
CA GLU A 190 2.13 10.76 7.11
C GLU A 190 1.00 11.04 6.10
N SER A 191 0.92 10.27 5.00
CA SER A 191 -0.19 10.37 4.05
C SER A 191 -1.53 10.00 4.71
N ILE A 192 -1.59 8.93 5.49
CA ILE A 192 -2.79 8.53 6.22
C ILE A 192 -3.18 9.58 7.27
N LYS A 193 -2.21 10.17 7.99
CA LYS A 193 -2.48 11.28 8.91
C LYS A 193 -3.10 12.49 8.19
N LYS A 194 -2.68 12.80 6.95
CA LYS A 194 -3.31 13.86 6.14
C LYS A 194 -4.78 13.53 5.83
N VAL A 195 -5.09 12.28 5.47
CA VAL A 195 -6.47 11.81 5.27
C VAL A 195 -7.29 11.96 6.54
N PHE A 196 -6.77 11.48 7.67
CA PHE A 196 -7.51 11.47 8.95
C PHE A 196 -7.83 12.89 9.44
N ARG A 197 -6.98 13.89 9.17
CA ARG A 197 -7.29 15.31 9.48
C ARG A 197 -8.55 15.82 8.76
N LYS A 198 -8.88 15.26 7.59
CA LYS A 198 -9.98 15.69 6.73
C LYS A 198 -11.22 14.80 6.87
N THR A 199 -11.08 13.60 7.41
CA THR A 199 -12.19 12.66 7.59
C THR A 199 -12.88 12.87 8.95
N PRO A 200 -14.20 13.09 8.99
CA PRO A 200 -14.96 13.13 10.25
C PRO A 200 -14.80 11.86 11.10
N GLY A 201 -14.76 12.01 12.42
CA GLY A 201 -14.62 10.90 13.37
C GLY A 201 -13.19 10.36 13.54
N LEU A 202 -12.34 10.47 12.51
CA LEU A 202 -10.95 10.04 12.57
C LEU A 202 -10.04 11.15 13.13
N ARG A 203 -8.98 10.73 13.83
CA ARG A 203 -7.99 11.63 14.43
C ARG A 203 -6.56 11.20 14.06
N PRO A 204 -5.66 12.12 13.65
CA PRO A 204 -4.29 11.75 13.24
C PRO A 204 -3.50 10.98 14.30
N GLU A 205 -3.83 11.17 15.58
CA GLU A 205 -3.20 10.51 16.73
C GLU A 205 -3.55 9.01 16.81
N MET A 206 -4.62 8.59 16.12
CA MET A 206 -4.95 7.16 15.96
C MET A 206 -3.92 6.45 15.08
N VAL A 207 -3.15 7.18 14.25
CA VAL A 207 -2.15 6.60 13.35
C VAL A 207 -0.78 6.61 14.01
N MET A 208 -0.26 5.44 14.33
CA MET A 208 0.85 5.26 15.27
C MET A 208 1.98 4.41 14.70
N THR A 209 3.12 4.46 15.37
CA THR A 209 4.24 3.52 15.25
C THR A 209 4.14 2.44 16.32
N ALA A 210 4.79 1.29 16.10
CA ALA A 210 4.88 0.26 17.12
C ALA A 210 5.58 0.75 18.41
N PHE A 211 6.52 1.71 18.31
CA PHE A 211 7.14 2.34 19.48
C PHE A 211 6.15 3.18 20.27
N GLU A 212 5.28 3.95 19.61
CA GLU A 212 4.24 4.73 20.30
C GLU A 212 3.22 3.80 20.99
N VAL A 213 2.88 2.65 20.39
CA VAL A 213 2.07 1.61 21.05
C VAL A 213 2.78 1.05 22.29
N GLY A 214 4.06 0.68 22.15
CA GLY A 214 4.83 0.10 23.26
C GLY A 214 5.03 1.05 24.45
N PHE A 215 5.02 2.37 24.21
CA PHE A 215 5.07 3.38 25.27
C PHE A 215 3.71 3.86 25.76
N ALA A 216 2.61 3.49 25.10
CA ALA A 216 1.28 3.88 25.56
C ALA A 216 1.06 3.41 27.01
N GLU A 217 0.55 4.31 27.85
CA GLU A 217 0.29 3.96 29.26
C GLU A 217 -0.89 3.01 29.38
N GLU A 218 -1.98 3.32 28.68
CA GLU A 218 -3.16 2.44 28.60
C GLU A 218 -2.98 1.41 27.48
N ASP A 219 -3.69 0.29 27.59
CA ASP A 219 -3.81 -0.71 26.52
C ASP A 219 -4.86 -0.26 25.48
N PHE A 220 -4.90 -0.95 24.35
CA PHE A 220 -5.86 -0.70 23.27
C PHE A 220 -6.91 -1.82 23.26
N ASP A 221 -8.16 -1.49 22.99
CA ASP A 221 -9.17 -2.53 22.76
C ASP A 221 -8.95 -3.16 21.38
N LEU A 222 -8.60 -2.36 20.37
CA LEU A 222 -8.33 -2.83 19.01
C LEU A 222 -7.08 -2.14 18.42
N LEU A 223 -6.15 -2.95 17.92
CA LEU A 223 -5.06 -2.48 17.06
C LEU A 223 -5.19 -3.06 15.65
N ILE A 224 -5.33 -2.17 14.68
CA ILE A 224 -5.21 -2.50 13.26
C ILE A 224 -3.76 -2.23 12.86
N VAL A 225 -3.08 -3.22 12.29
CA VAL A 225 -1.67 -3.11 11.90
C VAL A 225 -1.54 -3.27 10.40
N ASP A 226 -1.28 -2.16 9.71
CA ASP A 226 -0.98 -2.19 8.28
C ASP A 226 0.50 -2.50 8.04
N GLU A 227 0.80 -3.11 6.89
CA GLU A 227 2.15 -3.55 6.52
C GLU A 227 2.83 -4.34 7.66
N SER A 228 2.10 -5.27 8.29
CA SER A 228 2.53 -5.98 9.51
C SER A 228 3.86 -6.72 9.35
N HIS A 229 4.18 -7.14 8.13
CA HIS A 229 5.45 -7.75 7.76
C HIS A 229 6.66 -6.81 7.93
N ARG A 230 6.43 -5.50 8.10
CA ARG A 230 7.44 -4.45 8.34
C ARG A 230 7.62 -4.11 9.81
N LEU A 231 6.86 -4.73 10.71
CA LEU A 231 7.18 -4.71 12.15
C LEU A 231 8.59 -5.27 12.35
N ASN A 232 9.28 -4.84 13.39
CA ASN A 232 10.69 -5.19 13.57
C ASN A 232 10.92 -6.30 14.60
N GLN A 233 11.85 -7.21 14.27
CA GLN A 233 12.53 -8.02 15.28
C GLN A 233 13.65 -7.20 15.94
N ARG A 234 14.25 -7.74 17.01
CA ARG A 234 15.41 -7.12 17.65
C ARG A 234 16.58 -7.07 16.68
N ALA A 235 16.86 -5.88 16.15
CA ALA A 235 17.95 -5.57 15.22
C ALA A 235 18.38 -4.11 15.38
N ASN A 236 19.41 -3.67 14.68
CA ASN A 236 19.86 -2.28 14.72
C ASN A 236 18.82 -1.32 14.12
N GLN A 237 18.15 -0.56 14.98
CA GLN A 237 17.09 0.38 14.65
C GLN A 237 17.64 1.64 13.94
N PRO A 238 16.77 2.44 13.28
CA PRO A 238 17.16 3.68 12.60
C PRO A 238 17.93 4.69 13.47
N SER A 239 17.76 4.67 14.79
CA SER A 239 18.48 5.53 15.72
C SER A 239 18.94 4.81 17.00
N GLY A 240 19.99 5.33 17.64
CA GLY A 240 20.46 4.82 18.94
C GLY A 240 19.38 4.91 20.03
N VAL A 241 18.55 5.95 19.98
CA VAL A 241 17.38 6.10 20.87
C VAL A 241 16.38 4.97 20.66
N GLN A 242 16.06 4.62 19.41
CA GLN A 242 15.14 3.51 19.13
C GLN A 242 15.71 2.15 19.55
N ASN A 243 17.03 1.93 19.41
CA ASN A 243 17.68 0.73 19.93
C ASN A 243 17.50 0.60 21.45
N LYS A 244 17.70 1.70 22.20
CA LYS A 244 17.43 1.74 23.64
C LYS A 244 15.95 1.53 23.94
N ASN A 245 15.06 2.23 23.24
CA ASN A 245 13.62 2.14 23.46
C ASN A 245 13.09 0.72 23.21
N PHE A 246 13.69 -0.03 22.27
CA PHE A 246 13.32 -1.43 22.06
C PHE A 246 13.54 -2.25 23.33
N SER A 247 14.71 -2.11 23.96
CA SER A 247 15.02 -2.78 25.24
C SER A 247 14.07 -2.33 26.36
N VAL A 248 13.85 -1.02 26.48
CA VAL A 248 12.99 -0.43 27.52
C VAL A 248 11.54 -0.93 27.41
N ILE A 249 10.96 -0.92 26.22
CA ILE A 249 9.59 -1.40 25.99
C ILE A 249 9.53 -2.90 26.28
N THR A 250 10.44 -3.70 25.75
CA THR A 250 10.46 -5.14 26.00
C THR A 250 10.56 -5.45 27.49
N GLN A 251 11.41 -4.74 28.25
CA GLN A 251 11.47 -4.86 29.71
C GLN A 251 10.16 -4.46 30.40
N LYS A 252 9.54 -3.34 29.99
CA LYS A 252 8.26 -2.88 30.55
C LYS A 252 7.14 -3.91 30.36
N LEU A 253 7.08 -4.54 29.18
CA LEU A 253 6.00 -5.45 28.81
C LEU A 253 6.22 -6.90 29.29
N PHE A 254 7.46 -7.38 29.34
CA PHE A 254 7.76 -8.80 29.60
C PHE A 254 8.67 -9.03 30.80
N GLY A 255 8.95 -8.00 31.60
CA GLY A 255 9.74 -8.08 32.83
C GLY A 255 11.25 -8.23 32.64
N SER A 256 11.72 -8.49 31.42
CA SER A 256 13.14 -8.59 31.08
C SER A 256 13.40 -8.21 29.62
N ASP A 257 14.66 -7.91 29.28
CA ASP A 257 15.04 -7.61 27.89
C ASP A 257 15.23 -8.89 27.05
N ASP A 258 14.16 -9.67 26.90
CA ASP A 258 14.14 -10.85 26.05
C ASP A 258 14.32 -10.43 24.58
N LYS A 259 15.53 -10.66 24.06
CA LYS A 259 15.93 -10.29 22.70
C LYS A 259 15.11 -11.02 21.63
N THR A 260 14.44 -12.13 21.96
CA THR A 260 13.59 -12.86 21.01
C THR A 260 12.27 -12.15 20.74
N LYS A 261 11.85 -11.23 21.63
CA LYS A 261 10.63 -10.44 21.47
C LYS A 261 10.76 -9.45 20.32
N THR A 262 9.66 -9.32 19.59
CA THR A 262 9.50 -8.48 18.40
C THR A 262 8.46 -7.38 18.66
N GLN A 263 8.34 -6.44 17.72
CA GLN A 263 7.24 -5.48 17.75
C GLN A 263 5.87 -6.16 17.57
N LEU A 264 5.78 -7.33 16.95
CA LEU A 264 4.54 -8.10 16.90
C LEU A 264 4.09 -8.49 18.31
N ASP A 265 5.03 -8.98 19.14
CA ASP A 265 4.74 -9.30 20.54
C ASP A 265 4.27 -8.06 21.32
N TRP A 266 4.81 -6.87 21.02
CA TRP A 266 4.36 -5.62 21.66
C TRP A 266 2.92 -5.29 21.31
N ILE A 267 2.54 -5.44 20.03
CA ILE A 267 1.15 -5.21 19.59
C ILE A 267 0.22 -6.14 20.36
N THR A 268 0.53 -7.44 20.40
CA THR A 268 -0.28 -8.43 21.11
C THR A 268 -0.34 -8.14 22.62
N ALA A 269 0.77 -7.76 23.25
CA ALA A 269 0.78 -7.46 24.69
C ALA A 269 0.05 -6.17 25.06
N LYS A 270 -0.15 -5.24 24.11
CA LYS A 270 -0.78 -3.93 24.33
C LYS A 270 -2.21 -3.84 23.78
N SER A 271 -2.82 -4.96 23.38
CA SER A 271 -4.18 -4.95 22.85
C SER A 271 -4.96 -6.22 23.13
N LYS A 272 -6.30 -6.09 23.20
CA LYS A 272 -7.21 -7.25 23.29
C LYS A 272 -7.49 -7.86 21.92
N HIS A 273 -7.80 -7.03 20.94
CA HIS A 273 -8.05 -7.45 19.56
C HIS A 273 -6.98 -6.91 18.60
N GLN A 274 -6.54 -7.74 17.65
CA GLN A 274 -5.60 -7.35 16.61
C GLN A 274 -6.10 -7.71 15.22
N ILE A 275 -5.94 -6.79 14.27
CA ILE A 275 -6.16 -7.04 12.85
C ILE A 275 -4.85 -6.79 12.12
N PHE A 276 -4.17 -7.86 11.72
CA PHE A 276 -2.90 -7.78 11.00
C PHE A 276 -3.14 -7.83 9.49
N LEU A 277 -2.81 -6.74 8.80
CA LEU A 277 -2.76 -6.71 7.34
C LEU A 277 -1.32 -7.00 6.89
N LEU A 278 -1.12 -8.12 6.20
CA LEU A 278 0.22 -8.56 5.81
C LEU A 278 0.31 -8.99 4.35
N ASP A 279 1.52 -8.79 3.83
CA ASP A 279 1.98 -9.29 2.54
C ASP A 279 3.27 -10.07 2.82
N ALA A 280 3.16 -11.39 2.89
CA ALA A 280 4.28 -12.24 3.28
C ALA A 280 5.44 -12.16 2.27
N ALA A 281 5.17 -11.79 1.02
CA ALA A 281 6.17 -11.69 -0.04
C ALA A 281 6.93 -10.35 -0.04
N GLN A 282 6.53 -9.37 0.79
CA GLN A 282 7.15 -8.04 0.84
C GLN A 282 8.12 -7.82 2.01
N SER A 283 8.59 -8.88 2.67
CA SER A 283 9.73 -8.76 3.58
C SER A 283 11.00 -8.48 2.76
N VAL A 284 11.61 -7.32 3.00
CA VAL A 284 12.73 -6.79 2.18
C VAL A 284 13.93 -6.38 3.03
N ARG A 285 13.87 -6.49 4.36
CA ARG A 285 14.99 -6.14 5.24
C ARG A 285 15.24 -7.16 6.36
N PRO A 286 16.51 -7.35 6.75
CA PRO A 286 16.90 -8.06 7.97
C PRO A 286 16.13 -7.71 9.25
N ALA A 287 15.81 -6.42 9.44
CA ALA A 287 15.16 -5.94 10.66
C ALA A 287 13.66 -6.25 10.71
N ASP A 288 13.04 -6.61 9.58
CA ASP A 288 11.63 -7.01 9.52
C ASP A 288 11.38 -8.26 10.37
N VAL A 289 10.13 -8.49 10.77
CA VAL A 289 9.73 -9.72 11.47
C VAL A 289 10.03 -10.94 10.61
N PRO A 290 10.52 -12.06 11.20
CA PRO A 290 10.90 -13.23 10.44
C PRO A 290 9.70 -13.86 9.69
N PRO A 291 9.90 -14.39 8.46
CA PRO A 291 8.84 -15.06 7.71
C PRO A 291 8.16 -16.21 8.46
N GLU A 292 8.89 -16.90 9.33
CA GLU A 292 8.39 -18.03 10.12
C GLU A 292 7.31 -17.58 11.11
N LEU A 293 7.49 -16.38 11.70
CA LEU A 293 6.53 -15.77 12.63
C LEU A 293 5.25 -15.38 11.88
N LEU A 294 5.38 -14.76 10.70
CA LEU A 294 4.25 -14.41 9.84
C LEU A 294 3.48 -15.66 9.38
N THR A 295 4.19 -16.73 9.02
CA THR A 295 3.57 -18.00 8.63
C THR A 295 2.82 -18.63 9.79
N GLY A 296 3.38 -18.58 11.01
CA GLY A 296 2.72 -19.01 12.23
C GLY A 296 1.42 -18.23 12.50
N LEU A 297 1.48 -16.90 12.37
CA LEU A 297 0.33 -16.00 12.54
C LEU A 297 -0.80 -16.32 11.56
N VAL A 298 -0.47 -16.47 10.26
CA VAL A 298 -1.45 -16.85 9.23
C VAL A 298 -2.05 -18.23 9.51
N ARG A 299 -1.22 -19.20 9.90
CA ARG A 299 -1.70 -20.55 10.24
C ARG A 299 -2.68 -20.53 11.40
N GLN A 300 -2.38 -19.77 12.46
CA GLN A 300 -3.26 -19.63 13.62
C GLN A 300 -4.59 -18.99 13.23
N ALA A 301 -4.57 -17.89 12.48
CA ALA A 301 -5.76 -17.22 11.98
C ALA A 301 -6.64 -18.14 11.11
N LYS A 302 -6.03 -19.00 10.28
CA LYS A 302 -6.78 -20.01 9.50
C LYS A 302 -7.47 -21.03 10.41
N LEU A 303 -6.79 -21.49 11.47
CA LEU A 303 -7.36 -22.46 12.42
C LEU A 303 -8.53 -21.87 13.21
N SER A 304 -8.47 -20.58 13.56
CA SER A 304 -9.55 -19.87 14.25
C SER A 304 -10.62 -19.30 13.32
N ARG A 305 -10.55 -19.57 12.00
CA ARG A 305 -11.44 -18.99 10.97
C ARG A 305 -11.43 -17.45 10.95
N ARG A 306 -10.31 -16.83 11.32
CA ARG A 306 -10.06 -15.38 11.32
C ARG A 306 -9.06 -14.96 10.25
N HIS A 307 -9.01 -15.70 9.14
CA HIS A 307 -8.14 -15.42 8.00
C HIS A 307 -8.99 -14.95 6.81
N HIS A 308 -8.72 -13.74 6.33
CA HIS A 308 -9.44 -13.11 5.23
C HIS A 308 -8.46 -12.82 4.08
N PRO A 309 -8.44 -13.64 3.01
CA PRO A 309 -7.61 -13.39 1.84
C PRO A 309 -8.22 -12.31 0.95
N LEU A 310 -7.40 -11.37 0.49
CA LEU A 310 -7.73 -10.41 -0.56
C LEU A 310 -7.07 -10.86 -1.87
N MET A 311 -7.89 -11.12 -2.88
CA MET A 311 -7.47 -11.77 -4.13
C MET A 311 -7.52 -10.79 -5.31
N SER A 312 -8.41 -9.79 -5.26
CA SER A 312 -8.57 -8.82 -6.33
C SER A 312 -7.41 -7.85 -6.37
N GLN A 313 -6.58 -7.98 -7.40
CA GLN A 313 -5.50 -7.04 -7.68
C GLN A 313 -6.07 -5.81 -8.40
N MET A 314 -6.05 -4.64 -7.74
CA MET A 314 -6.60 -3.40 -8.31
C MET A 314 -5.53 -2.42 -8.81
N ARG A 315 -4.27 -2.63 -8.39
CA ARG A 315 -3.17 -1.68 -8.68
C ARG A 315 -2.73 -1.72 -10.13
N VAL A 316 -2.70 -2.90 -10.74
CA VAL A 316 -2.16 -3.12 -12.08
C VAL A 316 -3.32 -3.42 -13.03
N GLN A 317 -3.45 -2.69 -14.13
CA GLN A 317 -4.51 -2.94 -15.12
C GLN A 317 -4.44 -4.34 -15.73
N ALA A 318 -3.25 -4.93 -15.83
CA ALA A 318 -3.04 -6.32 -16.23
C ALA A 318 -3.51 -7.38 -15.21
N GLY A 319 -3.98 -6.95 -14.03
CA GLY A 319 -4.50 -7.85 -13.00
C GLY A 319 -3.45 -8.78 -12.36
N SER A 320 -3.93 -9.90 -11.82
CA SER A 320 -3.13 -10.89 -11.09
C SER A 320 -2.11 -11.61 -11.98
N ASP A 321 -2.39 -11.76 -13.27
CA ASP A 321 -1.57 -12.53 -14.21
C ASP A 321 -0.20 -11.87 -14.42
N TYR A 322 -0.17 -10.55 -14.54
CA TYR A 322 1.09 -9.80 -14.57
C TYR A 322 1.89 -9.94 -13.29
N VAL A 323 1.23 -9.84 -12.13
CA VAL A 323 1.90 -9.97 -10.83
C VAL A 323 2.47 -11.37 -10.65
N ALA A 324 1.72 -12.40 -11.05
CA ALA A 324 2.18 -13.79 -11.08
C ALA A 324 3.35 -13.97 -12.05
N CYS A 325 3.29 -13.37 -13.24
CA CYS A 325 4.39 -13.39 -14.21
C CYS A 325 5.67 -12.75 -13.62
N VAL A 326 5.58 -11.55 -13.04
CA VAL A 326 6.73 -10.88 -12.39
C VAL A 326 7.34 -11.73 -11.28
N ARG A 327 6.50 -12.33 -10.42
CA ARG A 327 6.99 -13.21 -9.36
C ARG A 327 7.70 -14.43 -9.91
N ARG A 328 7.12 -15.04 -10.94
CA ARG A 328 7.62 -16.24 -11.59
C ARG A 328 8.97 -16.01 -12.30
N ILE A 329 9.15 -14.90 -13.01
CA ILE A 329 10.43 -14.58 -13.68
C ILE A 329 11.54 -14.19 -12.69
N LEU A 330 11.18 -13.85 -11.45
CA LEU A 330 12.11 -13.53 -10.36
C LEU A 330 12.20 -14.65 -9.30
N ASP A 331 11.52 -15.78 -9.52
CA ASP A 331 11.52 -16.90 -8.58
C ASP A 331 12.87 -17.62 -8.64
N THR A 332 13.47 -17.80 -7.47
CA THR A 332 14.79 -18.42 -7.29
C THR A 332 14.72 -19.95 -7.24
N THR A 333 13.51 -20.52 -7.24
CA THR A 333 13.26 -21.95 -6.98
C THR A 333 12.79 -22.72 -8.21
N THR A 334 12.35 -22.04 -9.28
CA THR A 334 11.78 -22.71 -10.44
C THR A 334 12.85 -23.14 -11.44
N THR A 335 12.89 -24.44 -11.75
CA THR A 335 13.67 -25.05 -12.84
C THR A 335 12.80 -25.42 -14.05
N SER A 336 11.51 -25.09 -14.03
CA SER A 336 10.57 -25.44 -15.09
C SER A 336 10.66 -24.50 -16.29
N THR A 337 10.29 -25.01 -17.46
CA THR A 337 10.07 -24.21 -18.67
C THR A 337 9.00 -23.15 -18.40
N LEU A 338 9.44 -21.91 -18.27
CA LEU A 338 8.55 -20.76 -18.16
C LEU A 338 7.84 -20.53 -19.50
N PRO A 339 6.54 -20.17 -19.51
CA PRO A 339 5.84 -19.87 -20.74
C PRO A 339 6.43 -18.62 -21.41
N PRO A 340 6.33 -18.50 -22.75
CA PRO A 340 6.88 -17.38 -23.50
C PRO A 340 6.21 -16.05 -23.11
N ALA A 341 6.83 -14.95 -23.55
CA ALA A 341 6.34 -13.59 -23.29
C ALA A 341 4.82 -13.45 -23.44
N GLU A 342 4.18 -13.04 -22.35
CA GLU A 342 2.73 -12.80 -22.28
C GLU A 342 2.46 -11.33 -22.60
N LEU A 343 1.48 -11.09 -23.49
CA LEU A 343 0.90 -9.76 -23.68
C LEU A 343 -0.24 -9.61 -22.69
N PHE A 344 -0.22 -8.52 -21.94
CA PHE A 344 -1.26 -8.19 -20.99
C PHE A 344 -2.20 -7.17 -21.61
N GLU A 345 -3.47 -7.55 -21.80
CA GLU A 345 -4.45 -6.66 -22.40
C GLU A 345 -4.57 -5.36 -21.60
N GLY A 346 -4.50 -4.22 -22.29
CA GLY A 346 -4.58 -2.90 -21.66
C GLY A 346 -3.35 -2.48 -20.83
N TYR A 347 -2.25 -3.24 -20.83
CA TYR A 347 -1.06 -2.94 -20.05
C TYR A 347 0.23 -2.94 -20.89
N ASP A 348 0.95 -1.82 -20.83
CA ASP A 348 2.14 -1.59 -21.64
C ASP A 348 3.39 -2.09 -20.90
N PHE A 349 3.72 -3.37 -21.13
CA PHE A 349 4.89 -4.05 -20.56
C PHE A 349 5.94 -4.36 -21.62
N ARG A 350 7.12 -3.74 -21.50
CA ARG A 350 8.21 -3.93 -22.47
C ARG A 350 9.60 -3.65 -21.92
N MET A 351 10.58 -4.30 -22.52
CA MET A 351 12.00 -4.14 -22.24
C MET A 351 12.65 -3.14 -23.20
N PHE A 352 13.51 -2.29 -22.68
CA PHE A 352 14.34 -1.35 -23.44
C PHE A 352 15.80 -1.80 -23.46
N ASP A 353 16.47 -1.56 -24.58
CA ASP A 353 17.90 -1.80 -24.73
C ASP A 353 18.77 -0.61 -24.33
N SER A 354 18.15 0.55 -24.16
CA SER A 354 18.78 1.81 -23.77
C SER A 354 18.03 2.47 -22.60
N VAL A 355 18.75 2.78 -21.52
CA VAL A 355 18.20 3.58 -20.41
C VAL A 355 17.75 4.96 -20.88
N SER A 356 18.47 5.56 -21.83
CA SER A 356 18.14 6.89 -22.35
C SER A 356 16.78 6.90 -23.06
N GLU A 357 16.48 5.85 -23.84
CA GLU A 357 15.20 5.69 -24.51
C GLU A 357 14.06 5.43 -23.51
N MET A 358 14.29 4.52 -22.55
CA MET A 358 13.32 4.26 -21.49
C MET A 358 13.00 5.54 -20.70
N ARG A 359 14.02 6.35 -20.38
CA ARG A 359 13.84 7.64 -19.70
C ARG A 359 13.02 8.62 -20.52
N ALA A 360 13.31 8.74 -21.82
CA ALA A 360 12.55 9.61 -22.71
C ALA A 360 11.07 9.21 -22.77
N GLU A 361 10.81 7.90 -22.83
CA GLU A 361 9.45 7.37 -22.84
C GLU A 361 8.72 7.61 -21.52
N ILE A 362 9.39 7.44 -20.37
CA ILE A 362 8.81 7.76 -19.06
C ILE A 362 8.44 9.24 -18.95
N ARG A 363 9.28 10.16 -19.45
CA ARG A 363 8.94 11.59 -19.51
C ARG A 363 7.74 11.86 -20.41
N ARG A 364 7.64 11.16 -21.54
CA ARG A 364 6.49 11.27 -22.46
C ARG A 364 5.20 10.81 -21.78
N LYS A 365 5.23 9.69 -21.07
CA LYS A 365 4.07 9.19 -20.30
C LYS A 365 3.75 10.12 -19.14
N ASP A 366 4.74 10.69 -18.46
CA ASP A 366 4.49 11.65 -17.39
C ASP A 366 3.77 12.90 -17.90
N ALA A 367 4.18 13.43 -19.05
CA ALA A 367 3.51 14.57 -19.68
C ALA A 367 2.06 14.25 -20.09
N ALA A 368 1.76 12.99 -20.43
CA ALA A 368 0.45 12.56 -20.89
C ALA A 368 -0.52 12.21 -19.75
N VAL A 369 -0.04 11.55 -18.70
CA VAL A 369 -0.90 10.96 -17.65
C VAL A 369 -0.44 11.27 -16.22
N GLY A 370 0.70 11.95 -16.05
CA GLY A 370 1.32 12.22 -14.75
C GLY A 370 1.82 10.97 -14.04
N LEU A 371 2.48 11.16 -12.89
CA LEU A 371 2.99 10.10 -12.01
C LEU A 371 3.72 8.96 -12.74
N SER A 372 4.54 9.30 -13.73
CA SER A 372 5.40 8.32 -14.41
C SER A 372 6.85 8.53 -14.01
N ARG A 373 7.50 7.52 -13.42
CA ARG A 373 8.82 7.70 -12.76
C ARG A 373 9.79 6.58 -13.05
N LEU A 374 11.09 6.91 -13.01
CA LEU A 374 12.16 5.93 -13.01
C LEU A 374 12.37 5.38 -11.60
N LEU A 375 12.58 4.07 -11.52
CA LEU A 375 12.82 3.31 -10.30
C LEU A 375 14.04 2.40 -10.47
N ALA A 376 14.73 2.09 -9.39
CA ALA A 376 15.80 1.10 -9.41
C ALA A 376 16.01 0.42 -8.05
N GLY A 377 16.58 -0.79 -8.10
CA GLY A 377 17.14 -1.45 -6.92
C GLY A 377 18.35 -0.68 -6.39
N TYR A 378 18.77 -0.96 -5.16
CA TYR A 378 19.80 -0.17 -4.47
C TYR A 378 21.24 -0.49 -4.94
N ALA A 379 21.45 -0.47 -6.26
CA ALA A 379 22.59 -1.07 -6.93
C ALA A 379 23.78 -0.11 -7.18
N TRP A 380 23.66 1.14 -6.73
CA TRP A 380 24.70 2.17 -6.91
C TRP A 380 24.94 2.98 -5.63
N ALA A 381 26.17 3.48 -5.49
CA ALA A 381 26.53 4.39 -4.40
C ALA A 381 25.79 5.73 -4.53
N TRP A 382 25.37 6.29 -3.39
CA TRP A 382 24.65 7.55 -3.33
C TRP A 382 25.60 8.75 -3.13
N LYS A 383 26.33 9.10 -4.19
CA LYS A 383 27.32 10.19 -4.21
C LYS A 383 26.68 11.57 -4.00
N THR A 384 25.48 11.78 -4.56
CA THR A 384 24.75 13.05 -4.44
C THR A 384 24.20 13.32 -3.05
N LYS A 385 24.28 12.34 -2.14
CA LYS A 385 23.95 12.57 -0.73
C LYS A 385 24.94 13.56 -0.09
N THR A 386 26.22 13.49 -0.47
CA THR A 386 27.29 14.35 0.04
C THR A 386 27.61 15.50 -0.91
N ASP A 387 27.61 15.27 -2.23
CA ASP A 387 27.96 16.29 -3.22
C ASP A 387 26.89 16.38 -4.32
N LYS A 388 26.10 17.45 -4.29
CA LYS A 388 24.98 17.69 -5.20
C LYS A 388 25.39 17.96 -6.65
N THR A 389 26.68 18.12 -6.94
CA THR A 389 27.18 18.33 -8.32
C THR A 389 27.36 17.03 -9.08
N LEU A 390 27.49 15.90 -8.38
CA LEU A 390 27.76 14.59 -8.96
C LEU A 390 26.52 13.90 -9.54
N TYR A 391 26.72 12.69 -10.07
CA TYR A 391 25.68 11.75 -10.47
C TYR A 391 25.88 10.42 -9.76
N ASP A 392 24.78 9.74 -9.46
CA ASP A 392 24.79 8.50 -8.66
C ASP A 392 24.90 7.26 -9.56
N ILE A 393 24.11 7.27 -10.64
CA ILE A 393 23.96 6.15 -11.56
C ILE A 393 24.44 6.61 -12.93
N GLU A 394 25.30 5.80 -13.56
CA GLU A 394 25.81 6.03 -14.91
C GLU A 394 25.71 4.72 -15.69
N ILE A 395 24.94 4.74 -16.78
CA ILE A 395 24.66 3.60 -17.64
C ILE A 395 24.73 4.09 -19.09
N ASP A 396 25.69 3.58 -19.86
CA ASP A 396 25.88 3.93 -21.28
C ASP A 396 25.88 5.45 -21.56
N GLY A 397 26.55 6.21 -20.68
CA GLY A 397 26.62 7.68 -20.75
C GLY A 397 25.38 8.42 -20.22
N CYS A 398 24.29 7.72 -19.91
CA CYS A 398 23.15 8.31 -19.23
C CYS A 398 23.45 8.49 -17.74
N GLN A 399 23.49 9.74 -17.30
CA GLN A 399 23.72 10.11 -15.91
C GLN A 399 22.40 10.42 -15.18
N LEU A 400 22.21 9.77 -14.04
CA LEU A 400 21.00 9.86 -13.22
C LEU A 400 21.36 10.10 -11.76
N ARG A 401 20.41 10.67 -11.01
CA ARG A 401 20.51 10.92 -9.57
C ARG A 401 19.42 10.16 -8.84
N TRP A 402 19.75 9.68 -7.64
CA TRP A 402 18.74 9.22 -6.70
C TRP A 402 17.85 10.38 -6.25
N ASN A 403 16.68 10.03 -5.70
CA ASN A 403 15.70 10.96 -5.15
C ASN A 403 16.29 12.05 -4.24
N SER A 404 15.94 13.32 -4.43
CA SER A 404 16.49 14.40 -3.58
C SER A 404 15.86 14.50 -2.19
N THR A 405 14.64 13.97 -2.01
CA THR A 405 13.88 13.96 -0.75
C THR A 405 13.52 12.53 -0.35
N GLN A 406 13.49 12.24 0.96
CA GLN A 406 13.11 10.91 1.46
C GLN A 406 11.59 10.75 1.59
N THR A 407 10.89 11.84 1.93
CA THR A 407 9.44 11.89 2.09
C THR A 407 8.80 12.60 0.91
N ASP A 408 7.64 12.11 0.47
CA ASP A 408 6.82 12.73 -0.58
C ASP A 408 7.59 12.98 -1.88
N TRP A 409 8.55 12.11 -2.20
CA TRP A 409 9.40 12.25 -3.39
C TRP A 409 8.57 12.26 -4.66
N ILE A 410 7.54 11.43 -4.75
CA ILE A 410 6.73 11.28 -5.97
C ILE A 410 6.00 12.57 -6.35
N ALA A 411 5.59 13.36 -5.36
CA ALA A 411 4.98 14.68 -5.57
C ALA A 411 6.02 15.79 -5.84
N SER A 412 7.32 15.53 -5.66
CA SER A 412 8.37 16.51 -5.93
C SER A 412 8.43 16.83 -7.43
N PRO A 413 8.51 18.11 -7.83
CA PRO A 413 8.69 18.48 -9.24
C PRO A 413 9.95 17.89 -9.89
N LYS A 414 10.96 17.53 -9.10
CA LYS A 414 12.22 16.95 -9.59
C LYS A 414 12.13 15.44 -9.85
N SER A 415 11.09 14.78 -9.33
CA SER A 415 11.02 13.32 -9.31
C SER A 415 10.98 12.67 -10.70
N VAL A 416 10.48 13.38 -11.71
CA VAL A 416 10.49 12.92 -13.11
C VAL A 416 11.92 12.75 -13.67
N ASP A 417 12.89 13.48 -13.11
CA ASP A 417 14.29 13.46 -13.54
C ASP A 417 15.22 12.69 -12.58
N GLU A 418 14.66 12.17 -11.50
CA GLU A 418 15.36 11.40 -10.48
C GLU A 418 14.93 9.93 -10.54
N VAL A 419 15.71 9.08 -9.87
CA VAL A 419 15.41 7.65 -9.73
C VAL A 419 14.96 7.38 -8.31
N GLY A 420 13.80 6.74 -8.17
CA GLY A 420 13.26 6.29 -6.89
C GLY A 420 13.82 4.94 -6.49
N SER A 421 14.08 4.77 -5.19
CA SER A 421 14.37 3.46 -4.62
C SER A 421 13.12 2.81 -4.02
N ILE A 422 13.24 1.55 -3.61
CA ILE A 422 12.20 0.85 -2.86
C ILE A 422 11.73 1.64 -1.63
N HIS A 423 12.64 2.34 -0.96
CA HIS A 423 12.34 3.09 0.28
C HIS A 423 11.46 4.32 0.05
N THR A 424 11.46 4.85 -1.17
CA THR A 424 10.78 6.11 -1.52
C THR A 424 9.51 5.89 -2.33
N VAL A 425 9.40 4.75 -3.04
CA VAL A 425 8.21 4.40 -3.83
C VAL A 425 7.21 3.54 -3.05
N GLN A 426 7.64 2.91 -1.94
CA GLN A 426 6.75 2.05 -1.15
C GLN A 426 5.54 2.82 -0.62
N GLY A 427 4.35 2.29 -0.93
CA GLY A 427 3.06 2.87 -0.55
C GLY A 427 2.40 3.71 -1.65
N TYR A 428 3.07 3.93 -2.79
CA TYR A 428 2.54 4.72 -3.89
C TYR A 428 2.41 3.90 -5.17
N ASP A 429 1.43 4.29 -5.98
CA ASP A 429 1.15 3.73 -7.31
C ASP A 429 1.48 4.78 -8.38
N LEU A 430 2.20 4.35 -9.42
CA LEU A 430 2.63 5.17 -10.56
C LEU A 430 1.77 4.82 -11.77
N ASN A 431 1.45 5.79 -12.63
CA ASN A 431 0.76 5.45 -13.88
C ASN A 431 1.67 4.61 -14.79
N TYR A 432 2.96 4.97 -14.88
CA TYR A 432 4.00 4.18 -15.52
C TYR A 432 5.25 4.10 -14.65
N ALA A 433 5.85 2.91 -14.57
CA ALA A 433 7.10 2.68 -13.87
C ALA A 433 8.21 2.28 -14.84
N GLY A 434 9.33 3.01 -14.88
CA GLY A 434 10.52 2.59 -15.61
C GLY A 434 11.53 1.99 -14.64
N VAL A 435 11.66 0.66 -14.61
CA VAL A 435 12.47 -0.07 -13.65
C VAL A 435 13.82 -0.44 -14.25
N ILE A 436 14.89 0.06 -13.63
CA ILE A 436 16.27 -0.31 -13.93
C ILE A 436 16.67 -1.44 -12.98
N ILE A 437 16.84 -2.64 -13.52
CA ILE A 437 17.45 -3.77 -12.82
C ILE A 437 18.97 -3.58 -12.87
N GLY A 438 19.53 -3.24 -11.72
CA GLY A 438 20.93 -2.91 -11.54
C GLY A 438 21.87 -4.11 -11.53
N PRO A 439 23.19 -3.87 -11.41
CA PRO A 439 24.21 -4.92 -11.40
C PRO A 439 24.22 -5.80 -10.15
N ASP A 440 23.37 -5.51 -9.15
CA ASP A 440 23.19 -6.28 -7.92
C ASP A 440 22.43 -7.59 -8.13
N LEU A 441 21.66 -7.73 -9.22
CA LEU A 441 21.00 -8.95 -9.65
C LEU A 441 21.55 -9.39 -11.02
N ARG A 442 21.91 -10.67 -11.14
CA ARG A 442 22.48 -11.27 -12.35
C ARG A 442 21.90 -12.64 -12.62
N PHE A 443 22.19 -13.20 -13.79
CA PHE A 443 21.83 -14.56 -14.14
C PHE A 443 23.09 -15.39 -14.41
N ASP A 444 23.19 -16.56 -13.78
CA ASP A 444 24.23 -17.54 -14.07
C ASP A 444 23.69 -18.50 -15.16
N PRO A 445 24.17 -18.40 -16.42
CA PRO A 445 23.68 -19.25 -17.50
C PRO A 445 24.14 -20.70 -17.40
N VAL A 446 25.18 -21.00 -16.62
CA VAL A 446 25.68 -22.36 -16.41
C VAL A 446 24.83 -23.07 -15.36
N ALA A 447 24.59 -22.41 -14.24
CA ALA A 447 23.74 -22.94 -13.17
C ALA A 447 22.24 -22.78 -13.46
N GLY A 448 21.85 -21.96 -14.43
CA GLY A 448 20.48 -21.70 -14.82
C GLY A 448 19.66 -21.00 -13.74
N LYS A 449 20.29 -20.11 -12.95
CA LYS A 449 19.64 -19.47 -11.79
C LYS A 449 20.02 -18.01 -11.63
N LEU A 450 19.16 -17.27 -10.95
CA LEU A 450 19.45 -15.92 -10.47
C LEU A 450 20.54 -15.97 -9.38
N VAL A 451 21.44 -15.00 -9.43
CA VAL A 451 22.51 -14.80 -8.45
C VAL A 451 22.64 -13.31 -8.14
N ILE A 452 23.19 -12.98 -6.97
CA ILE A 452 23.44 -11.59 -6.59
C ILE A 452 24.91 -11.20 -6.75
N ASP A 453 25.16 -9.91 -6.91
CA ASP A 453 26.46 -9.29 -6.65
C ASP A 453 26.40 -8.41 -5.40
N ARG A 454 26.87 -8.96 -4.28
CA ARG A 454 26.91 -8.26 -2.97
C ARG A 454 27.74 -6.96 -3.01
N GLY A 455 28.72 -6.87 -3.92
CA GLY A 455 29.55 -5.68 -4.12
C GLY A 455 28.76 -4.53 -4.75
N SER A 456 27.76 -4.86 -5.57
CA SER A 456 26.88 -3.91 -6.22
C SER A 456 25.63 -3.57 -5.40
N TYR A 457 25.33 -4.25 -4.29
CA TYR A 457 24.19 -3.90 -3.42
C TYR A 457 24.60 -2.88 -2.33
N PHE A 458 24.16 -1.63 -2.44
CA PHE A 458 24.58 -0.50 -1.58
C PHE A 458 23.62 -0.19 -0.42
N ASP A 459 22.53 -0.95 -0.23
CA ASP A 459 21.72 -0.81 0.97
C ASP A 459 22.44 -1.46 2.17
N LYS A 460 23.15 -0.63 2.94
CA LYS A 460 23.86 -1.06 4.14
C LYS A 460 22.95 -1.74 5.16
N LYS A 461 21.69 -1.30 5.28
CA LYS A 461 20.70 -1.87 6.21
C LYS A 461 20.04 -3.12 5.64
N GLY A 462 19.88 -3.18 4.32
CA GLY A 462 19.38 -4.33 3.60
C GLY A 462 20.28 -5.57 3.63
N LYS A 463 21.56 -5.42 3.98
CA LYS A 463 22.52 -6.54 4.16
C LYS A 463 23.20 -6.61 5.52
N GLU A 464 22.66 -5.90 6.51
CA GLU A 464 23.22 -5.84 7.87
C GLU A 464 22.99 -7.17 8.60
N ASN A 465 24.06 -7.79 9.09
CA ASN A 465 23.96 -8.95 9.99
C ASN A 465 23.33 -8.53 11.33
N ASN A 466 22.70 -9.49 12.00
CA ASN A 466 22.07 -9.25 13.29
C ASN A 466 22.85 -9.97 14.40
N PRO A 467 23.91 -9.34 14.95
CA PRO A 467 24.73 -9.95 16.00
C PRO A 467 23.96 -10.14 17.31
N VAL A 468 22.90 -9.35 17.57
CA VAL A 468 22.09 -9.46 18.78
C VAL A 468 21.33 -10.79 18.82
N LEU A 469 20.93 -11.30 17.65
CA LEU A 469 20.27 -12.59 17.47
C LEU A 469 21.21 -13.68 16.91
N GLY A 470 22.50 -13.39 16.75
CA GLY A 470 23.47 -14.32 16.15
C GLY A 470 23.17 -14.70 14.69
N LYS A 471 22.45 -13.85 13.93
CA LYS A 471 22.08 -14.14 12.53
C LYS A 471 23.06 -13.47 11.55
N THR A 472 23.51 -14.26 10.59
CA THR A 472 24.30 -13.81 9.43
C THR A 472 23.49 -14.04 8.18
N TYR A 473 23.36 -13.03 7.32
CA TYR A 473 22.57 -13.15 6.08
C TYR A 473 23.47 -13.59 4.92
N THR A 474 23.11 -14.74 4.37
CA THR A 474 23.80 -15.40 3.24
C THR A 474 23.46 -14.71 1.92
N ASP A 475 24.13 -15.10 0.83
CA ASP A 475 23.78 -14.59 -0.49
C ASP A 475 22.39 -15.06 -0.94
N ASP A 476 21.92 -16.22 -0.49
CA ASP A 476 20.56 -16.69 -0.76
C ASP A 476 19.51 -15.85 -0.03
N ASP A 477 19.80 -15.42 1.21
CA ASP A 477 18.94 -14.47 1.95
C ASP A 477 18.84 -13.12 1.22
N LEU A 478 19.99 -12.61 0.76
CA LEU A 478 20.05 -11.35 0.02
C LEU A 478 19.38 -11.46 -1.34
N LEU A 479 19.54 -12.59 -2.04
CA LEU A 479 18.87 -12.85 -3.31
C LEU A 479 17.35 -12.75 -3.12
N ARG A 480 16.79 -13.38 -2.08
CA ARG A 480 15.37 -13.25 -1.75
C ARG A 480 14.95 -11.81 -1.48
N PHE A 481 15.73 -11.03 -0.73
CA PHE A 481 15.40 -9.62 -0.48
C PHE A 481 15.47 -8.78 -1.77
N ILE A 482 16.49 -8.98 -2.60
CA ILE A 482 16.70 -8.23 -3.85
C ILE A 482 15.62 -8.59 -4.88
N THR A 483 15.26 -9.86 -5.04
CA THR A 483 14.15 -10.26 -5.93
C THR A 483 12.81 -9.73 -5.43
N ASN A 484 12.55 -9.74 -4.12
CA ASN A 484 11.37 -9.09 -3.54
C ASN A 484 11.35 -7.59 -3.82
N ILE A 485 12.48 -6.89 -3.69
CA ILE A 485 12.61 -5.47 -4.03
C ILE A 485 12.21 -5.26 -5.49
N TYR A 486 12.80 -5.99 -6.43
CA TYR A 486 12.49 -5.84 -7.85
C TYR A 486 11.05 -6.23 -8.20
N ALA A 487 10.50 -7.27 -7.59
CA ALA A 487 9.09 -7.64 -7.76
C ALA A 487 8.17 -6.50 -7.31
N VAL A 488 8.49 -5.84 -6.19
CA VAL A 488 7.75 -4.66 -5.74
C VAL A 488 7.90 -3.50 -6.73
N LEU A 489 9.09 -3.23 -7.27
CA LEU A 489 9.30 -2.13 -8.23
C LEU A 489 8.57 -2.37 -9.55
N LEU A 490 8.65 -3.58 -10.10
CA LEU A 490 8.01 -3.95 -11.36
C LEU A 490 6.48 -3.88 -11.29
N THR A 491 5.90 -4.10 -10.12
CA THR A 491 4.45 -4.04 -9.89
C THR A 491 3.93 -2.66 -9.45
N ARG A 492 4.73 -1.58 -9.62
CA ARG A 492 4.30 -0.20 -9.29
C ARG A 492 3.53 0.52 -10.40
N GLY A 493 3.64 0.05 -11.65
CA GLY A 493 2.94 0.63 -12.79
C GLY A 493 1.46 0.23 -12.80
N ILE A 494 0.57 1.22 -12.92
CA ILE A 494 -0.88 0.98 -13.08
C ILE A 494 -1.19 0.64 -14.55
N ARG A 495 -0.63 1.41 -15.49
CA ARG A 495 -0.91 1.32 -16.93
C ARG A 495 0.22 0.67 -17.72
N GLY A 496 1.41 0.59 -17.15
CA GLY A 496 2.55 -0.05 -17.79
C GLY A 496 3.83 -0.03 -16.97
N THR A 497 4.71 -0.99 -17.26
CA THR A 497 6.05 -1.10 -16.68
C THR A 497 7.07 -1.23 -17.80
N TYR A 498 8.10 -0.41 -17.76
CA TYR A 498 9.26 -0.51 -18.64
C TYR A 498 10.44 -1.08 -17.90
N VAL A 499 11.21 -1.95 -18.54
CA VAL A 499 12.31 -2.65 -17.90
C VAL A 499 13.60 -2.41 -18.67
N PHE A 500 14.65 -2.05 -17.95
CA PHE A 500 16.03 -2.11 -18.45
C PHE A 500 16.85 -3.00 -17.52
N VAL A 501 17.74 -3.80 -18.08
CA VAL A 501 18.56 -4.76 -17.32
C VAL A 501 20.04 -4.53 -17.60
N CYS A 502 20.81 -4.24 -16.55
CA CYS A 502 22.26 -3.99 -16.66
C CYS A 502 23.05 -5.25 -17.04
N ASP A 503 22.76 -6.39 -16.41
CA ASP A 503 23.47 -7.64 -16.66
C ASP A 503 23.05 -8.28 -18.00
N PRO A 504 23.98 -8.52 -18.96
CA PRO A 504 23.62 -9.05 -20.28
C PRO A 504 23.00 -10.44 -20.25
N ALA A 505 23.46 -11.33 -19.35
CA ALA A 505 22.92 -12.68 -19.23
C ALA A 505 21.49 -12.65 -18.68
N LEU A 506 21.25 -11.84 -17.65
CA LEU A 506 19.90 -11.61 -17.11
C LEU A 506 18.99 -10.96 -18.14
N ARG A 507 19.50 -10.01 -18.93
CA ARG A 507 18.74 -9.39 -20.03
C ARG A 507 18.30 -10.45 -21.04
N ALA A 508 19.22 -11.32 -21.46
CA ALA A 508 18.91 -12.40 -22.40
C ALA A 508 17.86 -13.38 -21.83
N TYR A 509 17.99 -13.75 -20.55
CA TYR A 509 17.01 -14.58 -19.85
C TYR A 509 15.62 -13.91 -19.82
N LEU A 510 15.55 -12.65 -19.39
CA LEU A 510 14.28 -11.93 -19.25
C LEU A 510 13.61 -11.57 -20.59
N ARG A 511 14.36 -11.44 -21.69
CA ARG A 511 13.79 -11.27 -23.05
C ARG A 511 12.92 -12.45 -23.49
N GLY A 512 13.08 -13.63 -22.89
CA GLY A 512 12.17 -14.75 -23.11
C GLY A 512 10.74 -14.50 -22.59
N PHE A 513 10.58 -13.56 -21.65
CA PHE A 513 9.34 -13.33 -20.91
C PHE A 513 8.79 -11.91 -21.04
N ILE A 514 9.61 -10.95 -21.47
CA ILE A 514 9.26 -9.53 -21.58
C ILE A 514 9.33 -9.11 -23.07
N PRO A 515 8.25 -8.59 -23.65
CA PRO A 515 8.26 -8.06 -25.02
C PRO A 515 9.33 -6.97 -25.19
N ILE A 516 9.99 -6.92 -26.35
CA ILE A 516 10.97 -5.86 -26.66
C ILE A 516 10.23 -4.61 -27.13
N ALA A 517 10.68 -3.43 -26.69
CA ALA A 517 10.19 -2.16 -27.22
C ALA A 517 10.54 -2.05 -28.72
N VAL A 518 9.52 -1.90 -29.56
CA VAL A 518 9.65 -1.64 -31.00
C VAL A 518 9.77 -0.15 -31.26
#